data_AF-F4XQD4-F1
#
_entry.id   AF-F4XQD4-F1
#
_cell.length_a   1.000
_cell.length_b   1.000
_cell.length_c   1.000
_cell.angle_alpha   90.00
_cell.angle_beta   90.00
_cell.angle_gamma   90.00
#
_symmetry.space_group_name_H-M   'P 1'
#
loop_
_entity.id
_entity.type
_entity.pdbx_description
1 polymer ?
#
loop_
_entity_poly.entity_id
_entity_poly.type
_entity_poly.pdbx_seq_one_letter_code
_entity_poly.pdbx_strand_id
1 'polypeptide(L)' 'MPNLKMGDELLKTVIWVGPSKKELLGFPEDVIDEVGYILYRVQKNQNNPHIKPLK' A
#
# COMPACT_ATOMS: atom_id res chain seq x y z
N MET A 1 -4.00 1.07 28.81
CA MET A 1 -4.20 0.70 27.39
C MET A 1 -2.88 0.93 26.68
N PRO A 2 -2.14 -0.09 26.22
CA PRO A 2 -0.86 0.14 25.58
C PRO A 2 -1.08 0.63 24.15
N ASN A 3 -0.38 1.71 23.82
CA ASN A 3 -0.31 2.36 22.51
C ASN A 3 0.09 1.37 21.41
N LEU A 4 -0.75 1.24 20.38
CA LEU A 4 -0.43 0.53 19.13
C LEU A 4 0.56 1.38 18.31
N LYS A 5 1.85 1.33 18.68
CA LYS A 5 2.96 1.94 17.94
C LYS A 5 4.17 1.00 17.92
N MET A 6 3.94 -0.25 17.52
CA MET A 6 5.01 -1.25 17.39
C MET A 6 4.81 -2.00 16.07
N GLY A 7 5.02 -1.30 14.94
CA GLY A 7 4.86 -1.88 13.60
C GLY A 7 4.86 -0.87 12.44
N ASP A 8 4.50 0.38 12.71
CA ASP A 8 4.35 1.42 11.68
C ASP A 8 5.63 2.17 11.32
N GLU A 9 6.70 2.09 12.14
CA GLU A 9 7.93 2.89 11.93
C GLU A 9 8.72 2.54 10.65
N LEU A 10 8.37 1.43 9.97
CA LEU A 10 9.04 0.97 8.75
C LEU A 10 8.16 1.02 7.49
N LEU A 11 6.89 1.43 7.60
CA LEU A 11 5.99 1.50 6.45
C LEU A 11 6.17 2.83 5.72
N LYS A 12 6.56 2.78 4.45
CA LYS A 12 6.54 3.96 3.58
C LYS A 12 5.11 4.46 3.42
N THR A 13 4.88 5.76 3.56
CA THR A 13 3.55 6.35 3.37
C THR A 13 3.08 6.20 1.92
N VAL A 14 1.84 5.73 1.71
CA VAL A 14 1.19 5.76 0.38
C VAL A 14 0.68 7.17 0.11
N ILE A 15 1.12 7.76 -1.00
CA ILE A 15 0.63 9.04 -1.48
C ILE A 15 -0.41 8.76 -2.57
N TRP A 16 -1.66 9.11 -2.29
CA TRP A 16 -2.74 9.03 -3.27
C TRP A 16 -2.71 10.27 -4.17
N VAL A 17 -2.75 10.06 -5.48
CA VAL A 17 -2.73 11.15 -6.47
C VAL A 17 -4.11 11.29 -7.10
N GLY A 18 -4.66 12.50 -7.12
CA GLY A 18 -5.98 12.77 -7.71
C GLY A 18 -7.10 11.90 -7.11
N PRO A 19 -8.02 11.38 -7.94
CA PRO A 19 -9.16 10.56 -7.47
C PRO A 19 -8.80 9.10 -7.18
N SER A 20 -7.54 8.69 -7.30
CA SER A 20 -7.10 7.28 -7.26
C SER A 20 -7.65 6.47 -6.09
N LYS A 21 -7.67 7.02 -4.87
CA LYS A 21 -8.25 6.34 -3.71
C LYS A 21 -9.76 6.12 -3.86
N LYS A 22 -10.49 7.14 -4.32
CA LYS A 22 -11.94 7.08 -4.48
C LYS A 22 -12.32 6.09 -5.57
N GLU A 23 -11.57 6.07 -6.67
CA GLU A 23 -11.76 5.12 -7.76
C GLU A 23 -11.46 3.69 -7.31
N LEU A 24 -10.37 3.49 -6.54
CA LEU A 24 -10.06 2.18 -5.96
C LEU A 24 -11.21 1.63 -5.11
N LEU A 25 -11.80 2.48 -4.27
CA LEU A 25 -12.92 2.10 -3.40
C LEU A 25 -14.24 1.87 -4.16
N GLY A 26 -14.29 2.15 -5.46
CA GLY A 26 -15.42 1.82 -6.34
C GLY A 26 -15.33 0.44 -6.99
N PHE A 27 -14.21 -0.28 -6.84
CA PHE A 27 -14.06 -1.64 -7.37
C PHE A 27 -14.73 -2.68 -6.46
N PRO A 28 -14.93 -3.92 -6.97
CA PRO A 28 -15.31 -5.06 -6.17
C PRO A 28 -14.36 -5.30 -4.97
N GLU A 29 -14.89 -5.93 -3.91
CA GLU A 29 -14.18 -6.15 -2.65
C GLU A 29 -12.89 -6.96 -2.82
N ASP A 30 -12.90 -8.00 -3.65
CA ASP A 30 -11.75 -8.84 -3.98
C ASP A 30 -10.61 -8.04 -4.63
N VAL A 31 -10.93 -7.05 -5.47
CA VAL A 31 -9.95 -6.16 -6.08
C VAL A 31 -9.36 -5.21 -5.04
N ILE A 32 -10.19 -4.65 -4.16
CA ILE A 32 -9.73 -3.76 -3.08
C ILE A 32 -8.77 -4.49 -2.15
N ASP A 33 -9.10 -5.73 -1.78
CA ASP A 33 -8.28 -6.58 -0.92
C ASP A 33 -6.93 -6.90 -1.54
N GLU A 34 -6.90 -7.31 -2.80
CA GLU A 34 -5.65 -7.61 -3.51
C GLU A 34 -4.75 -6.36 -3.62
N VAL A 35 -5.32 -5.21 -3.97
CA VAL A 35 -4.57 -3.95 -4.05
C VAL A 35 -4.05 -3.53 -2.68
N GLY A 36 -4.86 -3.65 -1.62
CA GLY A 36 -4.46 -3.37 -0.25
C GLY A 36 -3.28 -4.25 0.20
N TYR A 37 -3.33 -5.55 -0.11
CA TYR A 37 -2.26 -6.49 0.17
C TYR A 37 -0.95 -6.13 -0.56
N ILE A 38 -1.03 -5.80 -1.85
CA ILE A 38 0.13 -5.39 -2.64
C ILE A 38 0.73 -4.09 -2.09
N LEU A 39 -0.09 -3.08 -1.80
CA LEU A 39 0.37 -1.81 -1.24
C LEU A 39 1.11 -2.04 0.07
N TYR A 40 0.57 -2.85 0.98
CA TYR A 40 1.23 -3.20 2.23
C TYR A 40 2.63 -3.81 2.02
N ARG A 41 2.79 -4.73 1.06
CA ARG A 41 4.11 -5.30 0.74
C ARG A 41 5.07 -4.26 0.19
N VAL A 42 4.61 -3.40 -0.71
CA VAL A 42 5.42 -2.30 -1.28
C VAL A 42 5.85 -1.31 -0.20
N GLN A 43 4.95 -0.96 0.72
CA GLN A 43 5.26 -0.07 1.85
C GLN A 43 6.36 -0.63 2.75
N LYS A 44 6.46 -1.96 2.86
CA LYS A 44 7.53 -2.67 3.59
C LYS A 44 8.84 -2.80 2.82
N ASN A 45 8.99 -2.14 1.66
CA ASN A 45 10.09 -2.38 0.72
C ASN A 45 10.23 -3.84 0.29
N GLN A 46 9.17 -4.65 0.39
CA GLN A 46 9.12 -6.00 -0.18
C GLN A 46 8.79 -5.91 -1.67
N ASN A 47 9.52 -5.04 -2.38
CA ASN A 47 9.48 -5.00 -3.83
C ASN A 47 10.31 -6.17 -4.35
N ASN A 48 9.80 -6.85 -5.36
CA ASN A 48 10.61 -7.83 -6.08
C ASN A 48 11.87 -7.10 -6.60
N PRO A 49 13.10 -7.59 -6.35
CA PRO A 49 14.34 -6.96 -6.79
C PRO A 49 14.42 -6.72 -8.31
N HIS A 50 13.49 -7.30 -9.08
CA HIS A 50 13.40 -7.19 -10.54
C HIS A 50 12.45 -6.08 -11.03
N ILE A 51 11.75 -5.35 -10.15
CA ILE A 51 10.91 -4.24 -10.60
C ILE A 51 11.83 -3.12 -11.04
N LYS A 52 11.89 -2.89 -12.36
CA LYS A 52 12.67 -1.80 -12.96
C LYS A 52 12.21 -0.48 -12.32
N PRO A 53 13.14 0.29 -11.72
CA PRO A 53 12.80 1.65 -11.32
C PRO A 53 12.37 2.40 -12.58
N LEU A 54 11.22 3.08 -12.51
CA LEU A 54 10.79 4.03 -13.53
C LEU A 54 11.78 5.21 -13.49
N LYS A 55 12.87 5.10 -14.26
CA LYS A 55 13.77 6.18 -14.65
C LYS A 55 13.34 6.70 -16.01
#